data_AF-A0AAD6V9K4-F1
#
_entry.id   AF-A0AAD6V9K4-F1
#
_cell.length_a   1.000
_cell.length_b   1.000
_cell.length_c   1.000
_cell.angle_alpha   90.00
_cell.angle_beta   90.00
_cell.angle_gamma   90.00
#
_symmetry.space_group_name_H-M   'P 1'
#
loop_
_entity.id
_entity.type
_entity.pdbx_description
1 polymer ?
#
loop_
_entity_poly.entity_id
_entity_poly.type
_entity_poly.pdbx_seq_one_letter_code
_entity_poly.pdbx_strand_id
1 'polypeptide(L)'
;MPLRDSTNFSDLPPSSSPTPSSPTSQIASLKAANERLETRLRVAQQKAQRKKKSKKRKRNSSPSPTSDDDNDDSPTANRRRTAKTVIGPDYHAYGRDIGRLHGPFLDILAILLHGIKVATDLEYEEEEETRAIISVSQDEDAVEDVACLISGGMDATRGEDGNTARSHIMSIIGQPTVIKVLRGFHNEHTAALLLPPALQHHASDADLHQKVLDGTIKIDGRQLPVFLFPRGRYLTVFQLAKAMYTGPASIFQGDGWRATKPGHAAILRLKQFTPRMVAYIACQARFALSSQHAYNKIDGTFDYDVFFWFIVKAFDREQTRKTVLPLFNKAVLGRAEGLGTDLPAAESSVEQPPAGPDPLELLWAAADVLAAGAVAAA
;
A
#
# COMPACT_ATOMS: atom_id res chain seq x y z
N MET A 1 -32.17 -37.86 66.87
CA MET A 1 -31.97 -39.34 66.83
C MET A 1 -31.07 -39.67 65.65
N PRO A 2 -30.14 -40.63 65.78
CA PRO A 2 -28.70 -40.33 65.82
C PRO A 2 -27.84 -41.15 64.82
N LEU A 3 -26.51 -40.99 64.95
CA LEU A 3 -25.37 -41.86 64.55
C LEU A 3 -24.46 -41.23 63.47
N ARG A 4 -23.22 -40.82 63.84
CA ARG A 4 -21.92 -41.55 63.75
C ARG A 4 -21.30 -41.41 62.36
N ASP A 5 -19.99 -41.41 62.11
CA ASP A 5 -18.73 -41.30 62.85
C ASP A 5 -17.67 -41.20 61.72
N SER A 6 -16.54 -40.54 62.00
CA SER A 6 -15.21 -40.79 61.38
C SER A 6 -15.03 -40.69 59.86
N THR A 7 -14.06 -39.89 59.39
CA THR A 7 -12.78 -40.39 58.84
C THR A 7 -11.94 -39.29 58.17
N ASN A 8 -10.63 -39.42 58.40
CA ASN A 8 -9.51 -39.17 57.49
C ASN A 8 -9.16 -37.74 57.03
N PHE A 9 -8.29 -37.14 57.84
CA PHE A 9 -7.22 -36.25 57.39
C PHE A 9 -6.05 -37.11 56.88
N SER A 10 -5.83 -37.20 55.57
CA SER A 10 -4.56 -37.57 54.92
C SER A 10 -4.66 -37.30 53.41
N ASP A 11 -3.55 -36.90 52.80
CA ASP A 11 -3.27 -36.78 51.36
C ASP A 11 -3.53 -35.41 50.69
N LEU A 12 -2.56 -34.51 50.89
CA LEU A 12 -2.16 -33.56 49.85
C LEU A 12 -0.71 -33.86 49.43
N PRO A 13 -0.42 -33.99 48.12
CA PRO A 13 0.94 -34.28 47.65
C PRO A 13 1.85 -33.05 47.79
N PRO A 14 3.16 -33.23 48.04
CA PRO A 14 4.10 -32.13 48.14
C PRO A 14 4.32 -31.48 46.77
N SER A 15 4.16 -30.16 46.75
CA SER A 15 4.55 -29.26 45.66
C SER A 15 6.05 -29.43 45.34
N SER A 16 6.36 -30.00 44.18
CA SER A 16 7.72 -30.14 43.67
C SER A 16 8.19 -28.83 43.04
N SER A 17 8.91 -28.02 43.80
CA SER A 17 9.67 -26.88 43.28
C SER A 17 10.80 -27.36 42.35
N PRO A 18 10.98 -26.77 41.16
CA PRO A 18 12.05 -27.16 40.24
C PRO A 18 13.42 -26.82 40.83
N THR A 19 14.25 -27.85 41.03
CA THR A 19 15.65 -27.72 41.42
C THR A 19 16.43 -26.92 40.37
N PRO A 20 17.22 -25.90 40.75
CA PRO A 20 18.05 -25.15 39.82
C PRO A 20 19.10 -26.08 39.22
N SER A 21 19.09 -26.21 37.89
CA SER A 21 20.09 -26.99 37.16
C SER A 21 21.48 -26.44 37.41
N SER A 22 22.43 -27.34 37.67
CA SER A 22 23.83 -27.00 37.98
C SER A 22 24.41 -26.05 36.91
N PRO A 23 25.10 -24.96 37.32
CA PRO A 23 25.62 -23.94 36.40
C PRO A 23 26.52 -24.51 35.29
N THR A 24 27.14 -25.67 35.52
CA THR A 24 27.95 -26.38 34.52
C THR A 24 27.12 -26.87 33.33
N SER A 25 25.86 -27.26 33.51
CA SER A 25 25.00 -27.74 32.41
C SER A 25 24.50 -26.60 31.53
N GLN A 26 24.26 -25.43 32.12
CA GLN A 26 23.86 -24.23 31.39
C GLN A 26 24.99 -23.69 30.52
N ILE A 27 26.23 -23.70 31.03
CA ILE A 27 27.42 -23.30 30.26
C ILE A 27 27.66 -24.24 29.07
N ALA A 28 27.48 -25.56 29.25
CA ALA A 28 27.60 -26.52 28.16
C ALA A 28 26.54 -26.31 27.06
N SER A 29 25.30 -26.01 27.46
CA SER A 29 24.20 -25.71 26.53
C SER A 29 24.46 -24.45 25.71
N LEU A 30 24.95 -23.38 26.35
CA LEU A 30 25.31 -22.13 25.68
C LEU A 30 26.47 -22.30 24.70
N LYS A 31 27.48 -23.10 25.05
CA LYS A 31 28.59 -23.42 24.13
C LYS A 31 28.10 -24.15 22.89
N ALA A 32 27.22 -25.15 23.05
CA ALA A 32 26.64 -25.88 21.92
C ALA A 32 25.76 -24.99 21.03
N ALA A 33 25.02 -24.04 21.62
CA ALA A 33 24.22 -23.07 20.88
C ALA A 33 25.10 -22.11 20.05
N ASN A 34 26.21 -21.63 20.61
CA ASN A 34 27.17 -20.77 19.91
C ASN A 34 27.84 -21.49 18.74
N GLU A 35 28.23 -22.76 18.92
CA GLU A 35 28.85 -23.55 17.85
C GLU A 35 27.88 -23.78 16.67
N ARG A 36 26.59 -23.98 16.94
CA ARG A 36 25.53 -24.05 15.91
C ARG A 36 25.37 -22.73 15.16
N LEU A 37 25.45 -21.59 15.86
CA LEU A 37 25.36 -20.26 15.25
C LEU A 37 26.57 -19.97 14.35
N GLU A 38 27.78 -20.28 14.81
CA GLU A 38 29.00 -20.13 14.02
C GLU A 38 28.98 -20.99 12.76
N THR A 39 28.49 -22.22 12.87
CA THR A 39 28.32 -23.12 11.73
C THR A 39 27.33 -22.54 10.70
N ARG A 40 26.19 -22.00 11.15
CA ARG A 40 25.21 -21.32 10.28
C ARG A 40 25.81 -20.10 9.59
N LEU A 41 26.60 -19.30 10.31
CA LEU A 41 27.28 -18.13 9.76
C LEU A 41 28.27 -18.52 8.65
N ARG A 42 29.08 -19.56 8.87
CA ARG A 42 30.03 -20.08 7.86
C ARG A 42 29.31 -20.56 6.60
N VAL A 43 28.21 -21.31 6.75
CA VAL A 43 27.41 -21.78 5.60
C VAL A 43 26.81 -20.60 4.83
N ALA A 44 26.31 -19.57 5.52
CA ALA A 44 25.77 -18.36 4.89
C ALA A 44 26.85 -17.59 4.11
N GLN A 45 28.04 -17.42 4.70
CA GLN A 45 29.18 -16.77 4.05
C GLN A 45 29.65 -17.54 2.80
N GLN A 46 29.74 -18.88 2.87
CA GLN A 46 30.07 -19.71 1.70
C GLN A 46 29.03 -19.58 0.59
N LYS A 47 27.73 -19.59 0.91
CA LYS A 47 26.65 -19.37 -0.07
C LYS A 47 26.77 -17.99 -0.73
N ALA A 48 27.09 -16.94 0.03
CA ALA A 48 27.30 -15.59 -0.50
C ALA A 48 28.51 -15.52 -1.45
N GLN A 49 29.63 -16.16 -1.10
CA GLN A 49 30.81 -16.23 -1.96
C GLN A 49 30.54 -17.01 -3.26
N ARG A 50 29.79 -18.13 -3.21
CA ARG A 50 29.39 -18.88 -4.41
C ARG A 50 28.51 -18.04 -5.34
N LYS A 51 27.57 -17.25 -4.80
CA LYS A 51 26.76 -16.30 -5.58
C LYS A 51 27.60 -15.22 -6.26
N LYS A 52 28.61 -14.67 -5.57
CA LYS A 52 29.55 -13.69 -6.15
C LYS A 52 30.39 -14.28 -7.29
N LYS A 53 30.91 -15.51 -7.13
CA LYS A 53 31.66 -16.21 -8.20
C LYS A 53 30.80 -16.53 -9.42
N SER A 54 29.54 -16.94 -9.21
CA SER A 54 28.56 -17.16 -10.28
C SER A 54 28.28 -15.89 -11.09
N LYS A 55 28.06 -14.74 -10.43
CA LYS A 55 27.88 -13.44 -11.11
C LYS A 55 29.12 -13.01 -11.91
N LYS A 56 30.34 -13.29 -11.41
CA LYS A 56 31.59 -12.95 -12.12
C LYS A 56 31.79 -13.78 -13.38
N ARG A 57 31.47 -15.09 -13.36
CA ARG A 57 31.56 -15.94 -14.57
C ARG A 57 30.59 -15.51 -15.67
N LYS A 58 29.39 -15.02 -15.32
CA LYS A 58 28.42 -14.50 -16.29
C LYS A 58 28.81 -13.16 -16.95
N ARG A 59 29.75 -12.38 -16.38
CA ARG A 59 30.19 -11.10 -16.97
C ARG A 59 31.39 -11.25 -17.90
N ASN A 60 32.13 -12.37 -17.84
CA ASN A 60 33.35 -12.57 -18.63
C ASN A 60 33.12 -13.44 -19.88
N SER A 61 31.88 -13.80 -20.21
CA SER A 61 31.55 -14.62 -21.38
C SER A 61 30.86 -13.83 -22.49
N SER A 62 31.33 -12.61 -22.77
CA SER A 62 30.94 -11.84 -23.96
C SER A 62 32.00 -12.02 -25.05
N PRO A 63 31.65 -12.38 -26.29
CA PRO A 63 32.62 -12.48 -27.39
C PRO A 63 33.08 -11.09 -27.83
N SER A 64 34.36 -10.96 -28.17
CA SER A 64 34.97 -9.79 -28.80
C SER A 64 34.51 -9.62 -30.26
N PRO A 65 34.36 -8.38 -30.76
CA PRO A 65 33.91 -8.13 -32.12
C PRO A 65 35.07 -8.20 -33.12
N THR A 66 34.89 -8.95 -34.21
CA THR A 66 35.65 -8.80 -35.45
C THR A 66 34.80 -8.07 -36.48
N SER A 67 35.49 -7.38 -37.38
CA SER A 67 35.00 -6.38 -38.33
C SER A 67 34.27 -6.96 -39.55
N ASP A 68 33.59 -6.01 -40.22
CA ASP A 68 33.25 -5.94 -41.66
C ASP A 68 31.91 -6.51 -42.19
N ASP A 69 31.29 -5.63 -43.00
CA ASP A 69 30.34 -5.79 -44.10
C ASP A 69 28.81 -5.92 -43.91
N ASP A 70 28.15 -4.89 -44.48
CA ASP A 70 26.86 -4.76 -45.17
C ASP A 70 25.91 -5.99 -45.26
N ASN A 71 24.73 -5.87 -44.64
CA ASN A 71 23.40 -5.88 -45.29
C ASN A 71 22.27 -6.09 -44.26
N ASP A 72 21.18 -5.39 -44.52
CA ASP A 72 19.75 -5.74 -44.43
C ASP A 72 19.19 -6.63 -43.28
N ASP A 73 17.95 -6.29 -42.92
CA ASP A 73 17.05 -6.96 -41.96
C ASP A 73 17.50 -7.02 -40.49
N SER A 74 16.93 -6.14 -39.67
CA SER A 74 17.02 -6.21 -38.21
C SER A 74 15.97 -7.16 -37.62
N PRO A 75 16.34 -8.29 -36.98
CA PRO A 75 15.45 -8.99 -36.08
C PRO A 75 15.66 -8.53 -34.63
N THR A 76 14.53 -8.43 -33.96
CA THR A 76 14.28 -8.04 -32.58
C THR A 76 15.16 -8.83 -31.60
N ALA A 77 15.80 -8.11 -30.67
CA ALA A 77 16.60 -8.70 -29.60
C ALA A 77 15.74 -9.58 -28.67
N ASN A 78 15.88 -10.88 -28.84
CA ASN A 78 15.32 -11.95 -28.03
C ASN A 78 15.82 -11.88 -26.58
N ARG A 79 15.08 -11.18 -25.73
CA ARG A 79 15.16 -11.35 -24.28
C ARG A 79 14.53 -12.71 -23.96
N ARG A 80 15.34 -13.77 -23.91
CA ARG A 80 14.96 -15.12 -23.42
C ARG A 80 14.34 -15.00 -22.01
N ARG A 81 13.02 -14.77 -21.97
CA ARG A 81 12.16 -15.26 -20.90
C ARG A 81 12.13 -16.76 -21.10
N THR A 82 12.64 -17.51 -20.14
CA THR A 82 12.28 -18.93 -20.01
C THR A 82 10.78 -18.98 -19.89
N ALA A 83 10.10 -19.29 -20.99
CA ALA A 83 8.68 -19.55 -21.04
C ALA A 83 8.43 -20.80 -20.19
N LYS A 84 8.07 -20.58 -18.93
CA LYS A 84 7.32 -21.59 -18.20
C LYS A 84 5.91 -21.50 -18.80
N THR A 85 5.60 -22.40 -19.71
CA THR A 85 4.23 -22.65 -20.20
C THR A 85 3.41 -23.13 -19.02
N VAL A 86 3.00 -22.22 -18.15
CA VAL A 86 1.90 -22.45 -17.23
C VAL A 86 0.67 -22.15 -18.07
N ILE A 87 0.04 -23.21 -18.57
CA ILE A 87 -1.30 -23.13 -19.16
C ILE A 87 -2.22 -22.84 -17.99
N GLY A 88 -2.43 -21.56 -17.69
CA GLY A 88 -3.21 -21.08 -16.56
C GLY A 88 -3.12 -19.55 -16.47
N PRO A 89 -4.10 -18.88 -15.86
CA PRO A 89 -4.08 -17.43 -15.69
C PRO A 89 -2.86 -17.00 -14.85
N ASP A 90 -2.26 -15.86 -15.21
CA ASP A 90 -1.15 -15.26 -14.45
C ASP A 90 -1.71 -14.60 -13.17
N TYR A 91 -1.94 -15.41 -12.13
CA TYR A 91 -2.48 -14.96 -10.85
C TYR A 91 -1.64 -13.86 -10.19
N HIS A 92 -0.33 -13.83 -10.46
CA HIS A 92 0.53 -12.77 -9.95
C HIS A 92 0.25 -11.44 -10.68
N ALA A 93 0.10 -11.45 -12.01
CA ALA A 93 -0.35 -10.27 -12.75
C ALA A 93 -1.73 -9.82 -12.30
N TYR A 94 -2.65 -10.75 -12.06
CA TYR A 94 -3.98 -10.43 -11.55
C TYR A 94 -3.95 -9.77 -10.16
N GLY A 95 -3.13 -10.29 -9.24
CA GLY A 95 -2.92 -9.66 -7.94
C GLY A 95 -2.36 -8.24 -8.04
N ARG A 96 -1.55 -7.95 -9.05
CA ARG A 96 -1.06 -6.58 -9.30
C ARG A 96 -2.18 -5.62 -9.65
N ASP A 97 -3.18 -6.09 -10.39
CA ASP A 97 -4.32 -5.28 -10.81
C ASP A 97 -5.30 -5.07 -9.66
N ILE A 98 -5.60 -6.14 -8.90
CA ILE A 98 -6.37 -6.04 -7.64
C ILE A 98 -5.73 -5.02 -6.69
N GLY A 99 -4.41 -5.10 -6.49
CA GLY A 99 -3.71 -4.24 -5.54
C GLY A 99 -3.89 -2.74 -5.83
N ARG A 100 -3.99 -2.36 -7.11
CA ARG A 100 -4.27 -0.97 -7.52
C ARG A 100 -5.74 -0.61 -7.42
N LEU A 101 -6.64 -1.51 -7.83
CA LEU A 101 -8.08 -1.23 -7.88
C LEU A 101 -8.74 -1.24 -6.50
N HIS A 102 -8.32 -2.14 -5.61
CA HIS A 102 -8.97 -2.37 -4.32
C HIS A 102 -8.09 -2.03 -3.11
N GLY A 103 -6.79 -1.82 -3.32
CA GLY A 103 -5.83 -1.60 -2.25
C GLY A 103 -5.28 -2.89 -1.64
N PRO A 104 -4.34 -2.78 -0.69
CA PRO A 104 -3.54 -3.90 -0.19
C PRO A 104 -4.20 -4.68 0.97
N PHE A 105 -5.39 -4.29 1.43
CA PHE A 105 -6.01 -4.82 2.65
C PHE A 105 -7.08 -5.88 2.40
N LEU A 106 -7.20 -6.38 1.16
CA LEU A 106 -8.10 -7.49 0.87
C LEU A 106 -7.52 -8.80 1.40
N ASP A 107 -8.34 -9.54 2.12
CA ASP A 107 -8.04 -10.92 2.49
C ASP A 107 -8.40 -11.85 1.32
N ILE A 108 -7.42 -12.05 0.44
CA ILE A 108 -7.60 -12.86 -0.77
C ILE A 108 -7.95 -14.31 -0.43
N LEU A 109 -7.35 -14.87 0.63
CA LEU A 109 -7.63 -16.24 1.02
C LEU A 109 -9.09 -16.38 1.47
N ALA A 110 -9.58 -15.46 2.30
CA ALA A 110 -10.99 -15.43 2.69
C ALA A 110 -11.93 -15.24 1.49
N ILE A 111 -11.55 -14.40 0.52
CA ILE A 111 -12.33 -14.22 -0.71
C ILE A 111 -12.44 -15.51 -1.51
N LEU A 112 -11.32 -16.24 -1.69
CA LEU A 112 -11.30 -17.48 -2.46
C LEU A 112 -11.98 -18.63 -1.72
N LEU A 113 -11.70 -18.82 -0.43
CA LEU A 113 -12.27 -19.92 0.37
C LEU A 113 -13.77 -19.78 0.59
N HIS A 114 -14.27 -18.55 0.77
CA HIS A 114 -15.67 -18.31 1.10
C HIS A 114 -16.49 -17.76 -0.08
N GLY A 115 -15.88 -17.65 -1.28
CA GLY A 115 -16.54 -17.10 -2.46
C GLY A 115 -17.09 -15.69 -2.24
N ILE A 116 -16.44 -14.89 -1.39
CA ILE A 116 -16.93 -13.55 -1.05
C ILE A 116 -16.84 -12.71 -2.29
N LYS A 117 -18.00 -12.38 -2.88
CA LYS A 117 -18.07 -11.43 -3.98
C LYS A 117 -17.49 -10.10 -3.50
N VAL A 118 -16.32 -9.75 -4.03
CA VAL A 118 -15.79 -8.40 -3.86
C VAL A 118 -16.74 -7.47 -4.60
N ALA A 119 -17.43 -6.61 -3.86
CA ALA A 119 -18.26 -5.56 -4.46
C ALA A 119 -17.34 -4.62 -5.24
N THR A 120 -17.24 -4.88 -6.54
CA THR A 120 -16.66 -3.98 -7.52
C THR A 120 -17.81 -3.08 -7.97
N ASP A 121 -17.82 -1.79 -7.59
CA ASP A 121 -18.73 -0.78 -8.18
C ASP A 121 -18.37 -0.47 -9.65
N LEU A 122 -17.83 -1.46 -10.35
CA LEU A 122 -17.35 -1.41 -11.72
C LEU A 122 -18.34 -2.22 -12.55
N GLU A 123 -19.24 -1.53 -13.25
CA GLU A 123 -20.00 -2.10 -14.35
C GLU A 123 -19.02 -2.48 -15.49
N TYR A 124 -18.48 -3.70 -15.43
CA TYR A 124 -17.71 -4.30 -16.52
C TYR A 124 -18.40 -5.59 -16.94
N GLU A 125 -18.54 -5.75 -18.25
CA GLU A 125 -18.99 -6.97 -18.93
C GLU A 125 -17.96 -8.13 -18.83
N GLU A 126 -17.29 -8.32 -17.68
CA GLU A 126 -16.38 -9.44 -17.43
C GLU A 126 -16.66 -10.08 -16.06
N GLU A 127 -17.94 -10.37 -15.78
CA GLU A 127 -18.33 -11.33 -14.74
C GLU A 127 -17.64 -12.69 -14.95
N GLU A 128 -17.17 -13.01 -16.16
CA GLU A 128 -16.50 -14.28 -16.49
C GLU A 128 -15.07 -14.40 -15.92
N GLU A 129 -14.25 -13.34 -15.95
CA GLU A 129 -12.87 -13.40 -15.43
C GLU A 129 -12.83 -13.43 -13.88
N THR A 130 -13.78 -12.76 -13.23
CA THR A 130 -13.96 -12.87 -11.77
C THR A 130 -14.65 -14.17 -11.35
N ARG A 131 -15.55 -14.74 -12.18
CA ARG A 131 -16.09 -16.10 -11.96
C ARG A 131 -15.05 -17.19 -12.17
N ALA A 132 -14.10 -17.02 -13.09
CA ALA A 132 -12.98 -17.96 -13.29
C ALA A 132 -12.07 -18.06 -12.05
N ILE A 133 -12.10 -17.06 -11.17
CA ILE A 133 -11.44 -17.09 -9.86
C ILE A 133 -12.28 -17.83 -8.81
N ILE A 134 -13.61 -17.85 -8.95
CA ILE A 134 -14.53 -18.48 -8.00
C ILE A 134 -14.71 -19.99 -8.28
N SER A 135 -14.22 -20.52 -9.42
CA SER A 135 -14.22 -21.96 -9.69
C SER A 135 -13.03 -22.70 -9.07
N VAL A 136 -12.42 -22.17 -8.00
CA VAL A 136 -11.30 -22.85 -7.32
C VAL A 136 -11.75 -24.25 -6.89
N SER A 137 -10.90 -25.22 -7.20
CA SER A 137 -11.11 -26.64 -6.93
C SER A 137 -11.48 -26.90 -5.47
N GLN A 138 -12.11 -28.06 -5.21
CA GLN A 138 -12.31 -28.59 -3.85
C GLN A 138 -11.02 -28.86 -3.07
N ASP A 139 -9.85 -28.59 -3.66
CA ASP A 139 -8.53 -28.76 -3.08
C ASP A 139 -8.08 -27.46 -2.39
N GLU A 140 -8.09 -27.46 -1.06
CA GLU A 140 -7.72 -26.31 -0.22
C GLU A 140 -6.26 -25.87 -0.44
N ASP A 141 -5.33 -26.81 -0.65
CA ASP A 141 -3.91 -26.50 -0.87
C ASP A 141 -3.72 -25.70 -2.18
N ALA A 142 -4.48 -26.06 -3.22
CA ALA A 142 -4.47 -25.33 -4.49
C ALA A 142 -5.06 -23.91 -4.34
N VAL A 143 -6.06 -23.72 -3.47
CA VAL A 143 -6.62 -22.39 -3.15
C VAL A 143 -5.56 -21.53 -2.46
N GLU A 144 -4.85 -22.08 -1.48
CA GLU A 144 -3.79 -21.37 -0.75
C GLU A 144 -2.64 -20.94 -1.67
N ASP A 145 -2.20 -21.81 -2.58
CA ASP A 145 -1.17 -21.50 -3.57
C ASP A 145 -1.58 -20.33 -4.48
N VAL A 146 -2.82 -20.34 -4.97
CA VAL A 146 -3.38 -19.24 -5.77
C VAL A 146 -3.47 -17.95 -4.95
N ALA A 147 -3.96 -18.03 -3.71
CA ALA A 147 -4.03 -16.88 -2.80
C ALA A 147 -2.64 -16.26 -2.56
N CYS A 148 -1.61 -17.10 -2.39
CA CYS A 148 -0.24 -16.66 -2.22
C CYS A 148 0.31 -15.95 -3.47
N LEU A 149 -0.01 -16.43 -4.67
CA LEU A 149 0.40 -15.79 -5.93
C LEU A 149 -0.25 -14.41 -6.11
N ILE A 150 -1.55 -14.31 -5.84
CA ILE A 150 -2.29 -13.04 -5.93
C ILE A 150 -1.76 -12.06 -4.88
N SER A 151 -1.60 -12.50 -3.63
CA SER A 151 -1.07 -11.65 -2.54
C SER A 151 0.34 -11.16 -2.86
N GLY A 152 1.20 -12.02 -3.44
CA GLY A 152 2.51 -11.64 -3.93
C GLY A 152 2.46 -10.57 -5.03
N GLY A 153 1.49 -10.66 -5.94
CA GLY A 153 1.22 -9.64 -6.96
C GLY A 153 0.79 -8.30 -6.36
N MET A 154 -0.13 -8.32 -5.39
CA MET A 154 -0.58 -7.12 -4.68
C MET A 154 0.58 -6.42 -3.96
N ASP A 155 1.40 -7.19 -3.24
CA ASP A 155 2.59 -6.70 -2.55
C ASP A 155 3.63 -6.13 -3.50
N ALA A 156 3.86 -6.77 -4.65
CA ALA A 156 4.78 -6.30 -5.67
C ALA A 156 4.34 -4.94 -6.24
N THR A 157 3.06 -4.81 -6.59
CA THR A 157 2.46 -3.53 -7.02
C THR A 157 2.57 -2.46 -5.95
N ARG A 158 2.28 -2.78 -4.69
CA ARG A 158 2.44 -1.84 -3.57
C ARG A 158 3.88 -1.35 -3.45
N GLY A 159 4.85 -2.25 -3.62
CA GLY A 159 6.27 -1.93 -3.62
C GLY A 159 6.68 -0.99 -4.76
N GLU A 160 6.20 -1.25 -5.98
CA GLU A 160 6.44 -0.40 -7.15
C GLU A 160 5.84 0.99 -6.98
N ASP A 161 4.57 1.07 -6.60
CA ASP A 161 3.85 2.32 -6.41
C ASP A 161 4.46 3.13 -5.24
N GLY A 162 4.85 2.46 -4.16
CA GLY A 162 5.56 3.07 -3.05
C GLY A 162 6.95 3.60 -3.47
N ASN A 163 7.63 2.95 -4.41
CA ASN A 163 8.88 3.47 -4.99
C ASN A 163 8.63 4.72 -5.83
N THR A 164 7.60 4.71 -6.67
CA THR A 164 7.16 5.86 -7.47
C THR A 164 6.83 7.04 -6.56
N ALA A 165 6.03 6.81 -5.53
CA ALA A 165 5.66 7.83 -4.55
C ALA A 165 6.89 8.40 -3.85
N ARG A 166 7.77 7.55 -3.30
CA ARG A 166 9.00 8.01 -2.60
C ARG A 166 9.93 8.83 -3.48
N SER A 167 10.01 8.49 -4.77
CA SER A 167 10.91 9.14 -5.74
C SER A 167 10.41 10.53 -6.14
N HIS A 168 9.10 10.74 -6.22
CA HIS A 168 8.53 11.97 -6.76
C HIS A 168 7.90 12.89 -5.71
N ILE A 169 7.53 12.38 -4.53
CA ILE A 169 6.77 13.18 -3.55
C ILE A 169 7.47 14.49 -3.14
N MET A 170 8.81 14.49 -3.01
CA MET A 170 9.56 15.70 -2.65
C MET A 170 9.49 16.75 -3.76
N SER A 171 9.60 16.33 -5.02
CA SER A 171 9.45 17.21 -6.18
C SER A 171 8.03 17.75 -6.31
N ILE A 172 7.02 16.90 -6.03
CA ILE A 172 5.59 17.27 -6.03
C ILE A 172 5.33 18.40 -5.02
N ILE A 173 5.92 18.33 -3.83
CA ILE A 173 5.75 19.37 -2.80
C ILE A 173 6.68 20.57 -2.99
N GLY A 174 7.49 20.60 -4.06
CA GLY A 174 8.43 21.67 -4.36
C GLY A 174 9.61 21.76 -3.39
N GLN A 175 9.97 20.65 -2.74
CA GLN A 175 11.04 20.60 -1.73
C GLN A 175 12.28 19.85 -2.26
N PRO A 176 13.47 20.16 -1.74
CA PRO A 176 14.67 19.39 -2.03
C PRO A 176 14.51 17.91 -1.68
N THR A 177 15.20 17.04 -2.41
CA THR A 177 15.19 15.60 -2.10
C THR A 177 15.85 15.35 -0.76
N VAL A 178 15.06 14.88 0.21
CA VAL A 178 15.53 14.46 1.54
C VAL A 178 15.59 12.93 1.62
N ILE A 179 16.63 12.42 2.30
CA ILE A 179 16.80 10.99 2.58
C ILE A 179 15.59 10.50 3.39
N LYS A 180 15.07 9.32 3.08
CA LYS A 180 13.81 8.81 3.64
C LYS A 180 13.71 8.89 5.17
N VAL A 181 14.78 8.53 5.89
CA VAL A 181 14.83 8.54 7.36
C VAL A 181 14.63 9.94 7.98
N LEU A 182 15.01 10.98 7.25
CA LEU A 182 14.90 12.38 7.68
C LEU A 182 13.55 13.01 7.28
N ARG A 183 12.64 12.26 6.67
CA ARG A 183 11.27 12.72 6.39
C ARG A 183 10.36 12.47 7.61
N GLY A 184 9.06 12.67 7.44
CA GLY A 184 8.07 12.54 8.50
C GLY A 184 8.16 13.71 9.47
N PHE A 185 8.09 13.40 10.76
CA PHE A 185 8.21 14.39 11.84
C PHE A 185 9.66 14.83 12.13
N HIS A 186 10.65 14.31 11.39
CA HIS A 186 12.04 14.79 11.45
C HIS A 186 12.31 15.98 10.52
N ASN A 187 11.35 16.37 9.67
CA ASN A 187 11.48 17.49 8.76
C ASN A 187 10.20 18.32 8.76
N GLU A 188 10.34 19.63 8.96
CA GLU A 188 9.23 20.57 9.11
C GLU A 188 8.22 20.49 7.95
N HIS A 189 8.69 20.46 6.70
CA HIS A 189 7.81 20.45 5.53
C HIS A 189 7.01 19.15 5.40
N THR A 190 7.64 18.00 5.64
CA THR A 190 6.92 16.72 5.60
C THR A 190 6.03 16.53 6.82
N ALA A 191 6.43 17.05 7.99
CA ALA A 191 5.63 17.03 9.22
C ALA A 191 4.35 17.85 9.04
N ALA A 192 4.48 19.08 8.51
CA ALA A 192 3.37 19.96 8.20
C ALA A 192 2.33 19.33 7.26
N LEU A 193 2.73 18.39 6.40
CA LEU A 193 1.80 17.68 5.51
C LEU A 193 1.12 16.49 6.18
N LEU A 194 1.76 15.88 7.18
CA LEU A 194 1.27 14.73 7.93
C LEU A 194 0.40 15.13 9.12
N LEU A 195 0.49 16.38 9.59
CA LEU A 195 -0.35 16.89 10.67
C LEU A 195 -1.82 16.97 10.25
N PRO A 196 -2.76 16.74 11.18
CA PRO A 196 -4.16 17.05 10.95
C PRO A 196 -4.39 18.57 10.82
N PRO A 197 -5.41 19.01 10.08
CA PRO A 197 -5.74 20.44 9.92
C PRO A 197 -5.84 21.21 11.24
N ALA A 198 -6.37 20.59 12.30
CA ALA A 198 -6.50 21.18 13.62
C ALA A 198 -5.17 21.55 14.28
N LEU A 199 -4.08 20.84 13.93
CA LEU A 199 -2.74 21.08 14.45
C LEU A 199 -1.85 21.87 13.48
N GLN A 200 -2.38 22.24 12.29
CA GLN A 200 -1.59 22.87 11.24
C GLN A 200 -1.05 24.25 11.63
N HIS A 201 -1.75 24.97 12.50
CA HIS A 201 -1.31 26.26 13.01
C HIS A 201 -0.01 26.17 13.83
N HIS A 202 0.34 24.96 14.30
CA HIS A 202 1.56 24.66 15.04
C HIS A 202 2.58 23.89 14.20
N ALA A 203 2.45 23.88 12.86
CA ALA A 203 3.32 23.07 11.99
C ALA A 203 4.81 23.47 11.99
N SER A 204 5.15 24.68 12.45
CA SER A 204 6.55 25.11 12.63
C SER A 204 7.06 24.88 14.06
N ASP A 205 6.25 24.31 14.95
CA ASP A 205 6.64 24.04 16.33
C ASP A 205 7.47 22.75 16.42
N ALA A 206 8.77 22.91 16.71
CA ALA A 206 9.69 21.77 16.88
C ALA A 206 9.30 20.91 18.09
N ASP A 207 8.73 21.50 19.14
CA ASP A 207 8.30 20.76 20.33
C ASP A 207 7.10 19.88 20.00
N LEU A 208 6.20 20.33 19.12
CA LEU A 208 5.08 19.51 18.63
C LEU A 208 5.62 18.27 17.92
N HIS A 209 6.58 18.45 17.00
CA HIS A 209 7.16 17.34 16.24
C HIS A 209 7.85 16.32 17.17
N GLN A 210 8.61 16.82 18.16
CA GLN A 210 9.26 15.95 19.14
C GLN A 210 8.23 15.20 19.99
N LYS A 211 7.16 15.87 20.46
CA LYS A 211 6.07 15.22 21.21
C LYS A 211 5.35 14.14 20.40
N VAL A 212 5.22 14.31 19.09
CA VAL A 212 4.66 13.28 18.20
C VAL A 212 5.64 12.10 18.05
N LEU A 213 6.93 12.38 17.86
CA LEU A 213 7.97 11.33 17.77
C LEU A 213 8.08 10.51 19.06
N ASP A 214 7.97 11.17 20.21
CA ASP A 214 8.00 10.54 21.53
C ASP A 214 6.68 9.82 21.88
N GLY A 215 5.66 9.94 21.03
CA GLY A 215 4.34 9.33 21.23
C GLY A 215 3.48 10.01 22.31
N THR A 216 3.89 11.19 22.78
CA THR A 216 3.12 12.01 23.72
C THR A 216 1.83 12.52 23.06
N ILE A 217 1.95 12.99 21.81
CA ILE A 217 0.80 13.36 20.98
C ILE A 217 0.55 12.21 20.01
N LYS A 218 -0.62 11.59 20.14
CA LYS A 218 -1.02 10.48 19.28
C LYS A 218 -1.78 11.02 18.08
N ILE A 219 -1.27 10.70 16.89
CA ILE A 219 -1.97 10.95 15.62
C ILE A 219 -2.42 9.58 15.10
N ASP A 220 -3.73 9.37 15.02
CA ASP A 220 -4.35 8.13 14.55
C ASP A 220 -4.80 8.25 13.08
N GLY A 221 -5.05 7.11 12.42
CA GLY A 221 -5.58 7.00 11.06
C GLY A 221 -6.93 7.69 10.83
N ARG A 222 -7.66 8.05 11.88
CA ARG A 222 -8.91 8.82 11.76
C ARG A 222 -8.67 10.33 11.64
N GLN A 223 -7.48 10.80 11.99
CA GLN A 223 -7.11 12.20 11.90
C GLN A 223 -6.45 12.43 10.55
N LEU A 224 -7.23 12.94 9.60
CA LEU A 224 -6.80 13.08 8.22
C LEU A 224 -5.65 14.09 8.09
N PRO A 225 -4.55 13.74 7.41
CA PRO A 225 -3.40 14.63 7.23
C PRO A 225 -3.68 15.74 6.22
N VAL A 226 -3.01 16.89 6.38
CA VAL A 226 -3.20 18.09 5.55
C VAL A 226 -2.92 17.85 4.07
N PHE A 227 -2.04 16.91 3.70
CA PHE A 227 -1.78 16.60 2.27
C PHE A 227 -3.01 16.11 1.49
N LEU A 228 -4.08 15.71 2.17
CA LEU A 228 -5.35 15.35 1.53
C LEU A 228 -6.19 16.58 1.13
N PHE A 229 -5.87 17.77 1.65
CA PHE A 229 -6.68 18.97 1.52
C PHE A 229 -5.98 20.05 0.67
N PRO A 230 -6.71 20.73 -0.22
CA PRO A 230 -6.15 21.67 -1.16
C PRO A 230 -6.07 23.07 -0.53
N ARG A 231 -5.19 23.28 0.46
CA ARG A 231 -4.99 24.63 1.03
C ARG A 231 -4.00 25.45 0.21
N GLY A 232 -4.47 25.98 -0.92
CA GLY A 232 -3.79 27.01 -1.74
C GLY A 232 -2.55 26.57 -2.52
N ARG A 233 -1.88 25.49 -2.10
CA ARG A 233 -0.96 24.64 -2.86
C ARG A 233 -1.17 23.20 -2.34
N TYR A 234 -0.63 22.19 -3.00
CA TYR A 234 -0.67 20.77 -2.60
C TYR A 234 -1.85 19.96 -3.17
N LEU A 235 -1.81 19.90 -4.49
CA LEU A 235 -2.33 18.86 -5.39
C LEU A 235 -1.65 17.49 -5.19
N THR A 236 -1.12 17.19 -3.98
CA THR A 236 -0.18 16.08 -3.75
C THR A 236 -0.75 14.73 -4.10
N VAL A 237 -2.04 14.49 -3.79
CA VAL A 237 -2.70 13.21 -4.06
C VAL A 237 -3.04 13.07 -5.54
N PHE A 238 -3.46 14.15 -6.21
CA PHE A 238 -3.74 14.13 -7.65
C PHE A 238 -2.47 13.95 -8.48
N GLN A 239 -1.43 14.72 -8.16
CA GLN A 239 -0.11 14.61 -8.81
C GLN A 239 0.50 13.22 -8.59
N LEU A 240 0.34 12.65 -7.38
CA LEU A 240 0.78 11.30 -7.11
C LEU A 240 -0.08 10.27 -7.87
N ALA A 241 -1.40 10.46 -7.96
CA ALA A 241 -2.27 9.63 -8.77
C ALA A 241 -1.82 9.62 -10.23
N LYS A 242 -1.48 10.79 -10.79
CA LYS A 242 -0.92 10.91 -12.14
C LYS A 242 0.41 10.14 -12.27
N ALA A 243 1.31 10.29 -11.30
CA ALA A 243 2.58 9.55 -11.28
C ALA A 243 2.36 8.02 -11.27
N MET A 244 1.41 7.53 -10.48
CA MET A 244 1.11 6.10 -10.31
C MET A 244 0.32 5.51 -11.47
N TYR A 245 -0.66 6.24 -12.02
CA TYR A 245 -1.59 5.68 -13.02
C TYR A 245 -1.25 6.06 -14.45
N THR A 246 -0.58 7.18 -14.68
CA THR A 246 -0.19 7.63 -16.02
C THR A 246 1.32 7.52 -16.22
N GLY A 247 2.09 7.87 -15.18
CA GLY A 247 3.55 7.80 -15.15
C GLY A 247 4.18 9.12 -14.70
N PRO A 248 5.45 9.13 -14.26
CA PRO A 248 6.10 10.30 -13.65
C PRO A 248 6.09 11.57 -14.50
N ALA A 249 6.17 11.44 -15.83
CA ALA A 249 6.18 12.59 -16.74
C ALA A 249 4.86 13.38 -16.72
N SER A 250 3.77 12.79 -16.22
CA SER A 250 2.44 13.41 -16.20
C SER A 250 2.21 14.35 -15.01
N ILE A 251 3.06 14.30 -13.97
CA ILE A 251 2.87 15.00 -12.69
C ILE A 251 2.54 16.49 -12.86
N PHE A 252 3.30 17.18 -13.72
CA PHE A 252 3.18 18.63 -13.95
C PHE A 252 2.47 18.97 -15.27
N GLN A 253 1.93 17.96 -15.95
CA GLN A 253 1.19 18.18 -17.20
C GLN A 253 -0.26 18.52 -16.93
N GLY A 254 -0.99 18.93 -17.98
CA GLY A 254 -2.43 19.13 -17.92
C GLY A 254 -3.21 17.86 -17.60
N ASP A 255 -4.51 18.02 -17.40
CA ASP A 255 -5.46 16.94 -17.15
C ASP A 255 -5.48 15.94 -18.31
N GLY A 256 -5.58 14.65 -17.98
CA GLY A 256 -5.69 13.58 -19.00
C GLY A 256 -4.48 13.38 -19.91
N TRP A 257 -3.33 13.98 -19.59
CA TRP A 257 -2.11 13.81 -20.37
C TRP A 257 -1.78 12.33 -20.59
N ARG A 258 -1.37 11.96 -21.80
CA ARG A 258 -0.98 10.59 -22.16
C ARG A 258 0.43 10.54 -22.74
N ALA A 259 1.22 9.60 -22.24
CA ALA A 259 2.50 9.25 -22.84
C ALA A 259 2.30 8.39 -24.09
N THR A 260 3.34 8.26 -24.91
CA THR A 260 3.37 7.32 -26.05
C THR A 260 3.21 5.86 -25.60
N LYS A 261 3.66 5.53 -24.38
CA LYS A 261 3.48 4.21 -23.77
C LYS A 261 2.22 4.22 -22.91
N PRO A 262 1.41 3.14 -22.93
CA PRO A 262 0.24 3.05 -22.08
C PRO A 262 0.65 3.09 -20.60
N GLY A 263 0.04 4.00 -19.84
CA GLY A 263 0.15 4.04 -18.39
C GLY A 263 -0.72 2.97 -17.73
N HIS A 264 -0.58 2.81 -16.41
CA HIS A 264 -1.36 1.84 -15.63
C HIS A 264 -2.87 2.04 -15.74
N ALA A 265 -3.38 3.26 -15.83
CA ALA A 265 -4.81 3.50 -16.09
C ALA A 265 -5.28 2.89 -17.42
N ALA A 266 -4.46 2.95 -18.46
CA ALA A 266 -4.79 2.35 -19.76
C ALA A 266 -4.68 0.81 -19.71
N ILE A 267 -3.64 0.29 -19.03
CA ILE A 267 -3.43 -1.16 -18.84
C ILE A 267 -4.60 -1.78 -18.06
N LEU A 268 -5.04 -1.11 -16.98
CA LEU A 268 -6.19 -1.51 -16.16
C LEU A 268 -7.54 -1.21 -16.83
N ARG A 269 -7.54 -0.66 -18.06
CA ARG A 269 -8.73 -0.18 -18.77
C ARG A 269 -9.63 0.72 -17.91
N LEU A 270 -9.03 1.50 -17.01
CA LEU A 270 -9.72 2.22 -15.95
C LEU A 270 -10.71 3.25 -16.51
N LYS A 271 -12.01 3.04 -16.24
CA LYS A 271 -13.06 3.96 -16.67
C LYS A 271 -13.25 5.14 -15.70
N GLN A 272 -13.16 4.87 -14.40
CA GLN A 272 -13.35 5.83 -13.31
C GLN A 272 -12.55 5.42 -12.08
N PHE A 273 -12.19 6.38 -11.24
CA PHE A 273 -11.61 6.16 -9.92
C PHE A 273 -12.69 5.71 -8.93
N THR A 274 -12.30 4.79 -8.05
CA THR A 274 -13.13 4.36 -6.92
C THR A 274 -12.63 4.95 -5.60
N PRO A 275 -13.46 4.99 -4.55
CA PRO A 275 -13.01 5.42 -3.21
C PRO A 275 -11.79 4.66 -2.69
N ARG A 276 -11.71 3.36 -2.97
CA ARG A 276 -10.58 2.50 -2.57
C ARG A 276 -9.27 2.91 -3.23
N MET A 277 -9.31 3.27 -4.51
CA MET A 277 -8.14 3.77 -5.22
C MET A 277 -7.64 5.07 -4.61
N VAL A 278 -8.55 5.99 -4.26
CA VAL A 278 -8.19 7.26 -3.59
C VAL A 278 -7.56 7.00 -2.23
N ALA A 279 -8.17 6.14 -1.41
CA ALA A 279 -7.63 5.73 -0.12
C ALA A 279 -6.24 5.07 -0.23
N TYR A 280 -6.04 4.23 -1.25
CA TYR A 280 -4.75 3.60 -1.53
C TYR A 280 -3.67 4.63 -1.88
N ILE A 281 -3.98 5.61 -2.75
CA ILE A 281 -3.03 6.68 -3.12
C ILE A 281 -2.69 7.53 -1.89
N ALA A 282 -3.66 7.81 -1.03
CA ALA A 282 -3.43 8.51 0.23
C ALA A 282 -2.49 7.73 1.17
N CYS A 283 -2.66 6.40 1.27
CA CYS A 283 -1.75 5.54 2.01
C CYS A 283 -0.32 5.61 1.44
N GLN A 284 -0.18 5.58 0.10
CA GLN A 284 1.11 5.70 -0.56
C GLN A 284 1.75 7.08 -0.36
N ALA A 285 0.97 8.16 -0.41
CA ALA A 285 1.44 9.51 -0.12
C ALA A 285 1.97 9.62 1.33
N ARG A 286 1.19 9.15 2.31
CA ARG A 286 1.60 9.13 3.72
C ARG A 286 2.87 8.31 3.90
N PHE A 287 2.91 7.09 3.35
CA PHE A 287 4.09 6.25 3.39
C PHE A 287 5.29 6.91 2.71
N ALA A 288 5.11 7.70 1.64
CA ALA A 288 6.19 8.41 0.98
C ALA A 288 6.71 9.63 1.76
N LEU A 289 5.84 10.26 2.56
CA LEU A 289 6.14 11.40 3.44
C LEU A 289 6.70 11.00 4.81
N SER A 290 6.43 9.80 5.33
CA SER A 290 6.91 9.35 6.65
C SER A 290 8.42 9.08 6.70
N SER A 291 9.00 8.76 7.86
CA SER A 291 10.39 8.32 7.97
C SER A 291 10.59 6.82 7.68
N GLN A 292 9.50 6.05 7.56
CA GLN A 292 9.54 4.58 7.48
C GLN A 292 10.21 4.06 6.20
N HIS A 293 11.12 3.10 6.35
CA HIS A 293 11.85 2.52 5.21
C HIS A 293 11.08 1.43 4.48
N ALA A 294 10.25 0.69 5.23
CA ALA A 294 9.41 -0.38 4.72
C ALA A 294 7.95 -0.10 5.12
N TYR A 295 7.02 -0.55 4.28
CA TYR A 295 5.61 -0.45 4.58
C TYR A 295 5.27 -1.37 5.75
N ASN A 296 4.59 -0.85 6.76
CA ASN A 296 4.07 -1.61 7.87
C ASN A 296 2.60 -1.20 8.09
N LYS A 297 1.75 -2.15 8.49
CA LYS A 297 0.33 -1.88 8.79
C LYS A 297 0.21 -0.81 9.89
N ILE A 298 1.07 -0.91 10.91
CA ILE A 298 1.12 0.00 12.05
C ILE A 298 2.43 0.79 12.00
N ASP A 299 2.34 2.11 11.93
CA ASP A 299 3.45 3.06 11.95
C ASP A 299 3.35 3.94 13.20
N GLY A 300 3.98 3.49 14.29
CA GLY A 300 3.86 4.11 15.60
C GLY A 300 2.43 3.99 16.12
N THR A 301 1.75 5.13 16.30
CA THR A 301 0.33 5.18 16.70
C THR A 301 -0.63 5.14 15.52
N PHE A 302 -0.13 5.17 14.29
CA PHE A 302 -0.94 5.29 13.10
C PHE A 302 -1.19 3.92 12.45
N ASP A 303 -2.45 3.54 12.30
CA ASP A 303 -2.85 2.32 11.59
C ASP A 303 -3.30 2.66 10.16
N TYR A 304 -2.60 2.10 9.17
CA TYR A 304 -2.90 2.29 7.75
C TYR A 304 -4.23 1.65 7.32
N ASP A 305 -4.67 0.59 7.98
CA ASP A 305 -5.94 -0.08 7.69
C ASP A 305 -7.11 0.77 8.17
N VAL A 306 -7.00 1.31 9.40
CA VAL A 306 -7.95 2.30 9.92
C VAL A 306 -8.00 3.52 9.01
N PHE A 307 -6.85 4.05 8.60
CA PHE A 307 -6.78 5.20 7.70
C PHE A 307 -7.44 4.92 6.34
N PHE A 308 -7.15 3.77 5.74
CA PHE A 308 -7.70 3.37 4.45
C PHE A 308 -9.22 3.31 4.51
N TRP A 309 -9.77 2.55 5.48
CA TRP A 309 -11.22 2.40 5.60
C TRP A 309 -11.91 3.67 6.06
N PHE A 310 -11.24 4.53 6.83
CA PHE A 310 -11.77 5.83 7.21
C PHE A 310 -11.96 6.73 5.98
N ILE A 311 -10.99 6.75 5.05
CA ILE A 311 -11.14 7.46 3.77
C ILE A 311 -12.27 6.84 2.95
N VAL A 312 -12.30 5.51 2.80
CA VAL A 312 -13.37 4.84 2.03
C VAL A 312 -14.75 5.19 2.58
N LYS A 313 -14.93 5.15 3.90
CA LYS A 313 -16.19 5.51 4.58
C LYS A 313 -16.55 6.99 4.38
N ALA A 314 -15.59 7.89 4.21
CA ALA A 314 -15.88 9.28 3.89
C ALA A 314 -16.60 9.44 2.54
N PHE A 315 -16.39 8.51 1.59
CA PHE A 315 -17.09 8.48 0.30
C PHE A 315 -18.51 7.88 0.36
N ASP A 316 -18.94 7.33 1.50
CA ASP A 316 -20.35 6.93 1.69
C ASP A 316 -21.29 8.16 1.61
N ARG A 317 -20.73 9.36 1.85
CA ARG A 317 -21.43 10.61 1.65
C ARG A 317 -21.47 10.95 0.17
N GLU A 318 -22.69 11.06 -0.34
CA GLU A 318 -22.95 11.33 -1.74
C GLU A 318 -22.26 12.58 -2.25
N GLN A 319 -22.23 13.65 -1.44
CA GLN A 319 -21.55 14.89 -1.78
C GLN A 319 -20.04 14.67 -1.96
N THR A 320 -19.38 13.96 -1.05
CA THR A 320 -17.94 13.68 -1.15
C THR A 320 -17.64 12.87 -2.41
N ARG A 321 -18.44 11.84 -2.67
CA ARG A 321 -18.33 11.00 -3.89
C ARG A 321 -18.49 11.81 -5.17
N LYS A 322 -19.57 12.59 -5.29
CA LYS A 322 -19.87 13.42 -6.46
C LYS A 322 -18.89 14.55 -6.69
N THR A 323 -18.16 14.97 -5.66
CA THR A 323 -17.24 16.10 -5.80
C THR A 323 -15.79 15.66 -5.97
N VAL A 324 -15.34 14.63 -5.25
CA VAL A 324 -13.92 14.22 -5.25
C VAL A 324 -13.59 13.27 -6.40
N LEU A 325 -14.43 12.27 -6.69
CA LEU A 325 -14.13 11.31 -7.76
C LEU A 325 -14.01 11.96 -9.14
N PRO A 326 -14.88 12.91 -9.54
CA PRO A 326 -14.73 13.60 -10.81
C PRO A 326 -13.42 14.39 -10.93
N LEU A 327 -12.88 14.91 -9.83
CA LEU A 327 -11.57 15.59 -9.84
C LEU A 327 -10.43 14.60 -10.14
N PHE A 328 -10.47 13.39 -9.56
CA PHE A 328 -9.49 12.34 -9.88
C PHE A 328 -9.63 11.87 -11.33
N ASN A 329 -10.86 11.64 -11.78
CA ASN A 329 -11.15 11.26 -13.16
C ASN A 329 -10.64 12.32 -14.13
N LYS A 330 -10.93 13.60 -13.87
CA LYS A 330 -10.49 14.70 -14.73
C LYS A 330 -8.97 14.78 -14.76
N ALA A 331 -8.32 14.80 -13.60
CA ALA A 331 -6.86 14.96 -13.50
C ALA A 331 -6.08 13.83 -14.18
N VAL A 332 -6.51 12.57 -14.01
CA VAL A 332 -5.77 11.39 -14.48
C VAL A 332 -6.29 10.88 -15.83
N LEU A 333 -7.61 10.82 -16.01
CA LEU A 333 -8.26 10.23 -17.19
C LEU A 333 -8.63 11.26 -18.26
N GLY A 334 -8.69 12.55 -17.91
CA GLY A 334 -9.03 13.64 -18.82
C GLY A 334 -10.53 13.92 -18.96
N ARG A 335 -11.36 13.27 -18.16
CA ARG A 335 -12.83 13.43 -18.17
C ARG A 335 -13.37 13.43 -16.75
N ALA A 336 -14.34 14.28 -16.45
CA ALA A 336 -14.91 14.35 -15.10
C ALA A 336 -15.86 13.18 -14.82
N GLU A 337 -16.65 12.77 -15.82
CA GLU A 337 -17.63 11.69 -15.69
C GLU A 337 -17.03 10.31 -16.02
N GLY A 338 -17.49 9.29 -15.29
CA GLY A 338 -17.32 7.90 -15.70
C GLY A 338 -17.98 7.67 -17.06
N LEU A 339 -17.67 6.56 -17.72
CA LEU A 339 -18.20 6.27 -19.06
C LEU A 339 -19.74 6.11 -19.01
N GLY A 340 -20.48 7.16 -19.37
CA GLY A 340 -21.90 7.12 -19.74
C GLY A 340 -22.91 7.79 -18.80
N THR A 341 -23.20 9.07 -19.01
CA THR A 341 -24.53 9.44 -19.53
C THR A 341 -24.32 10.37 -20.71
N ASP A 342 -24.66 9.92 -21.92
CA ASP A 342 -24.83 10.80 -23.07
C ASP A 342 -26.01 11.74 -22.78
N LEU A 343 -25.72 12.89 -22.18
CA LEU A 343 -26.61 14.04 -22.21
C LEU A 343 -26.09 15.00 -23.29
N PRO A 344 -26.98 15.54 -24.14
CA PRO A 344 -26.57 16.36 -25.27
C PRO A 344 -25.78 17.55 -24.76
N ALA A 345 -24.71 17.88 -25.49
CA ALA A 345 -23.86 19.03 -25.25
C ALA A 345 -24.71 20.29 -25.05
N ALA A 346 -24.91 20.69 -23.79
CA ALA A 346 -25.38 22.01 -23.45
C ALA A 346 -24.18 22.96 -23.52
N GLU A 347 -24.40 24.04 -24.26
CA GLU A 347 -23.42 25.00 -24.72
C GLU A 347 -22.57 25.61 -23.61
N SER A 348 -21.34 25.92 -24.00
CA SER A 348 -20.38 26.72 -23.25
C SER A 348 -21.00 28.02 -22.74
N SER A 349 -21.22 28.10 -21.43
CA SER A 349 -21.29 29.36 -20.71
C SER A 349 -20.36 29.24 -19.51
N VAL A 350 -19.30 30.06 -19.53
CA VAL A 350 -18.37 30.20 -18.42
C VAL A 350 -19.12 30.91 -17.28
N GLU A 351 -19.81 30.13 -16.46
CA GLU A 351 -20.33 30.59 -15.18
C GLU A 351 -19.35 30.11 -14.11
N GLN A 352 -18.69 31.07 -13.44
CA GLN A 352 -17.85 30.76 -12.29
C GLN A 352 -18.67 29.95 -11.27
N PRO A 353 -18.14 28.83 -10.74
CA PRO A 353 -18.87 28.05 -9.77
C PRO A 353 -19.20 28.94 -8.56
N PRO A 354 -20.42 28.86 -8.02
CA PRO A 354 -20.80 29.64 -6.85
C PRO A 354 -19.83 29.33 -5.70
N ALA A 355 -19.59 30.33 -4.86
CA ALA A 355 -18.73 30.27 -3.67
C ALA A 355 -19.29 29.32 -2.58
N GLY A 356 -19.49 28.05 -2.93
CA GLY A 356 -19.79 26.97 -2.00
C GLY A 356 -18.51 26.49 -1.29
N PRO A 357 -18.66 25.82 -0.13
CA PRO A 357 -17.53 25.23 0.57
C PRO A 357 -16.80 24.23 -0.32
N ASP A 358 -15.48 24.21 -0.23
CA ASP A 358 -14.62 23.37 -1.06
C ASP A 358 -15.11 21.90 -1.04
N PRO A 359 -15.14 21.20 -2.18
CA PRO A 359 -15.28 19.75 -2.27
C PRO A 359 -14.59 18.93 -1.16
N LEU A 360 -13.44 19.41 -0.69
CA LEU A 360 -12.61 18.79 0.34
C LEU A 360 -12.81 19.41 1.74
N GLU A 361 -13.43 20.60 1.84
CA GLU A 361 -14.09 21.08 3.08
C GLU A 361 -15.33 20.25 3.40
N LEU A 362 -16.00 19.67 2.40
CA LEU A 362 -17.06 18.68 2.63
C LEU A 362 -16.51 17.36 3.21
N LEU A 363 -15.24 17.04 2.94
CA LEU A 363 -14.51 15.95 3.58
C LEU A 363 -14.08 16.30 5.02
N TRP A 364 -14.06 17.59 5.36
CA TRP A 364 -13.91 18.11 6.72
C TRP A 364 -15.23 18.04 7.50
N ALA A 365 -16.35 18.55 6.97
CA ALA A 365 -17.69 18.38 7.57
C ALA A 365 -18.08 16.88 7.69
N ALA A 366 -17.75 16.13 6.64
CA ALA A 366 -17.01 14.88 6.69
C ALA A 366 -16.61 14.24 8.04
N ALA A 367 -15.31 14.34 8.25
CA ALA A 367 -14.58 13.79 9.36
C ALA A 367 -15.03 14.36 10.72
N ASP A 368 -15.44 15.63 10.80
CA ASP A 368 -15.83 16.26 12.07
C ASP A 368 -17.10 15.65 12.67
N VAL A 369 -18.11 15.35 11.85
CA VAL A 369 -19.33 14.66 12.32
C VAL A 369 -19.02 13.21 12.76
N LEU A 370 -18.09 12.53 12.08
CA LEU A 370 -17.68 11.16 12.43
C LEU A 370 -16.80 11.14 13.69
N ALA A 371 -15.95 12.15 13.89
CA ALA A 371 -15.13 12.32 15.08
C ALA A 371 -15.97 12.73 16.30
N ALA A 372 -16.95 13.62 16.12
CA ALA A 372 -17.87 14.04 17.18
C ALA A 372 -18.78 12.89 17.65
N GLY A 373 -19.22 12.01 16.74
CA GLY A 373 -20.00 10.81 17.09
C GLY A 373 -19.22 9.75 17.86
N ALA A 374 -17.90 9.64 17.64
CA ALA A 374 -17.05 8.69 18.35
C ALA A 374 -16.71 9.13 19.80
N VAL A 375 -16.74 10.44 20.07
CA VAL A 375 -16.54 11.01 21.42
C VAL A 375 -17.81 10.94 22.27
N ALA A 376 -19.00 10.83 21.67
CA ALA A 376 -20.26 10.66 22.39
C ALA A 376 -20.56 9.20 22.79
N ALA A 377 -19.78 8.23 22.31
CA ALA A 377 -19.98 6.80 22.54
C ALA A 377 -18.85 6.13 23.34
N ALA A 378 -17.89 6.92 23.83
CA ALA A 378 -16.84 6.54 24.78
C ALA A 378 -17.02 7.35 26.06
#